data_AF-A0ABD0NF14-F1
#
_entry.id   AF-A0ABD0NF14-F1
#
_cell.length_a   1.000
_cell.length_b   1.000
_cell.length_c   1.000
_cell.angle_alpha   90.00
_cell.angle_beta   90.00
_cell.angle_gamma   90.00
#
_symmetry.space_group_name_H-M   'P 1'
#
loop_
_entity.id
_entity.type
_entity.pdbx_description
1 polymer ?
#
loop_
_entity_poly.entity_id
_entity_poly.type
_entity_poly.pdbx_seq_one_letter_code
_entity_poly.pdbx_strand_id
1 'polypeptide(L)'
;MSDWSRRYIMVKDALKVVKPTVDKVKAIVEFFHKSTVATEKLKFTQRQMGMPELRPKQECATRWNSTFYMLKRILESKDAIISTLAVINAPVDTLSQENWETIKEVCNILEPFEEVT
;
A
#
# COMPACT_ATOMS: atom_id res chain seq x y z
N MET A 1 -6.67 26.56 -18.10
CA MET A 1 -6.45 25.43 -17.15
C MET A 1 -5.75 24.32 -17.90
N SER A 2 -4.52 24.00 -17.53
CA SER A 2 -3.77 22.87 -18.08
C SER A 2 -4.49 21.55 -17.79
N ASP A 3 -4.51 20.63 -18.77
CA ASP A 3 -5.06 19.27 -18.67
C ASP A 3 -4.61 18.54 -17.37
N TRP A 4 -3.37 18.82 -16.96
CA TRP A 4 -2.75 18.36 -15.73
C TRP A 4 -3.53 18.70 -14.43
N SER A 5 -4.12 19.89 -14.33
CA SER A 5 -4.86 20.32 -13.14
C SER A 5 -6.19 19.58 -13.01
N ARG A 6 -6.82 19.20 -14.14
CA ARG A 6 -8.05 18.40 -14.13
C ARG A 6 -7.77 16.95 -13.76
N ARG A 7 -6.73 16.34 -14.34
CA ARG A 7 -6.31 14.97 -14.00
C ARG A 7 -5.95 14.83 -12.52
N TYR A 8 -5.22 15.81 -11.97
CA TYR A 8 -4.86 15.83 -10.56
C TYR A 8 -6.07 15.88 -9.61
N ILE A 9 -7.09 16.68 -9.95
CA ILE A 9 -8.33 16.76 -9.15
C ILE A 9 -9.10 15.44 -9.21
N MET A 10 -9.21 14.82 -10.39
CA MET A 10 -9.87 13.52 -10.55
C MET A 10 -9.19 12.42 -9.73
N VAL A 11 -7.85 12.38 -9.73
CA VAL A 11 -7.07 11.44 -8.91
C VAL A 11 -7.33 11.69 -7.42
N LYS A 12 -7.33 12.94 -6.98
CA LYS A 12 -7.64 13.27 -5.57
C LYS A 12 -9.05 12.87 -5.17
N ASP A 13 -10.03 13.07 -6.04
CA ASP A 13 -11.41 12.72 -5.74
C ASP A 13 -11.62 11.20 -5.73
N ALA A 14 -10.98 10.47 -6.65
CA ALA A 14 -10.95 9.00 -6.63
C ALA A 14 -10.31 8.46 -5.32
N LEU A 15 -9.21 9.08 -4.87
CA LEU A 15 -8.56 8.71 -3.60
C LEU A 15 -9.43 8.97 -2.36
N LYS A 16 -10.39 9.91 -2.42
CA LYS A 16 -11.35 10.12 -1.32
C LYS A 16 -12.30 8.94 -1.16
N VAL A 17 -12.74 8.32 -2.26
CA VAL A 17 -13.67 7.19 -2.24
C VAL A 17 -13.01 5.97 -1.59
N VAL A 18 -11.72 5.76 -1.85
CA VAL A 18 -10.95 4.61 -1.34
C VAL A 18 -10.20 4.92 -0.05
N LYS A 19 -10.45 6.10 0.55
CA LYS A 19 -9.78 6.56 1.77
C LYS A 19 -9.83 5.55 2.93
N PRO A 20 -10.96 4.87 3.22
CA PRO A 20 -10.99 3.87 4.29
C PRO A 20 -10.01 2.72 4.07
N THR A 21 -9.90 2.24 2.83
CA THR A 21 -8.93 1.19 2.46
C THR A 21 -7.50 1.71 2.57
N VAL A 22 -7.24 2.92 2.10
CA VAL A 22 -5.90 3.56 2.20
C VAL A 22 -5.49 3.76 3.66
N ASP A 23 -6.39 4.14 4.56
CA ASP A 23 -6.09 4.34 5.98
C ASP A 23 -5.73 3.01 6.67
N LYS A 24 -6.42 1.90 6.34
CA LYS A 24 -6.03 0.56 6.80
C LYS A 24 -4.63 0.17 6.32
N VAL A 25 -4.34 0.41 5.03
CA VAL A 25 -3.00 0.16 4.48
C VAL A 25 -1.94 0.97 5.23
N LYS A 26 -2.21 2.25 5.54
CA LYS A 26 -1.29 3.09 6.34
C LYS A 26 -1.04 2.50 7.72
N ALA A 27 -2.07 2.04 8.41
CA ALA A 27 -1.92 1.43 9.73
C ALA A 27 -1.00 0.19 9.69
N ILE A 28 -1.16 -0.66 8.67
CA ILE A 28 -0.29 -1.84 8.46
C ILE A 28 1.15 -1.40 8.19
N VAL A 29 1.36 -0.47 7.27
CA VAL A 29 2.69 0.06 6.93
C VAL A 29 3.37 0.66 8.16
N GLU A 30 2.64 1.48 8.92
CA GLU A 30 3.13 2.14 10.12
C GLU A 30 3.48 1.13 11.21
N PHE A 31 2.67 0.09 11.40
CA PHE A 31 2.95 -0.99 12.33
C PHE A 31 4.29 -1.67 12.03
N PHE A 32 4.53 -2.06 10.77
CA PHE A 32 5.83 -2.60 10.38
C PHE A 32 6.94 -1.57 10.55
N HIS A 33 6.68 -0.30 10.27
CA HIS A 33 7.69 0.74 10.41
C HIS A 33 8.15 0.95 11.86
N LYS A 34 7.21 0.89 12.80
CA LYS A 34 7.43 1.07 14.24
C LYS A 34 8.02 -0.16 14.93
N SER A 35 7.80 -1.36 14.38
CA SER A 35 8.25 -2.61 15.00
C SER A 35 9.36 -3.27 14.20
N THR A 36 10.58 -3.22 14.73
CA THR A 36 11.73 -3.96 14.19
C THR A 36 11.46 -5.46 14.17
N VAL A 37 10.84 -6.00 15.22
CA VAL A 37 10.49 -7.42 15.32
C VAL A 37 9.51 -7.82 14.21
N ALA A 38 8.46 -7.03 13.97
CA ALA A 38 7.51 -7.30 12.89
C ALA A 38 8.18 -7.18 11.51
N THR A 39 9.06 -6.19 11.31
CA THR A 39 9.83 -6.04 10.07
C THR A 39 10.74 -7.24 9.80
N GLU A 40 11.46 -7.73 10.81
CA GLU A 40 12.33 -8.90 10.65
C GLU A 40 11.51 -10.17 10.37
N LYS A 41 10.34 -10.31 10.99
CA LYS A 41 9.42 -11.41 10.70
C LYS A 41 8.88 -11.35 9.27
N LEU A 42 8.58 -10.15 8.77
CA LEU A 42 8.16 -9.95 7.38
C LEU A 42 9.27 -10.37 6.40
N LYS A 43 10.51 -9.92 6.62
CA LYS A 43 11.67 -10.34 5.80
C LYS A 43 11.90 -11.84 5.83
N PHE A 44 11.77 -12.46 7.01
CA PHE A 44 11.86 -13.91 7.13
C PHE A 44 10.77 -14.60 6.29
N THR A 45 9.52 -14.14 6.39
CA THR A 45 8.39 -14.69 5.63
C THR A 45 8.59 -14.51 4.12
N GLN A 46 9.07 -13.35 3.67
CA GLN A 46 9.42 -13.09 2.26
C GLN A 46 10.48 -14.08 1.76
N ARG A 47 11.55 -14.31 2.53
CA ARG A 47 12.58 -15.31 2.20
C ARG A 47 12.02 -16.72 2.09
N GLN A 48 11.16 -17.14 3.03
CA GLN A 48 10.54 -18.46 2.99
C GLN A 48 9.63 -18.65 1.76
N MET A 49 9.01 -17.57 1.29
CA MET A 49 8.15 -17.57 0.10
C MET A 49 8.92 -17.37 -1.22
N GLY A 50 10.25 -17.22 -1.18
CA GLY A 50 11.04 -16.88 -2.37
C GLY A 50 10.74 -15.50 -2.95
N MET A 51 10.16 -14.61 -2.14
CA MET A 51 9.82 -13.24 -2.54
C MET A 51 10.98 -12.27 -2.24
N PRO A 52 11.10 -11.15 -2.97
CA PRO A 52 12.04 -10.10 -2.61
C PRO A 52 11.76 -9.55 -1.21
N GLU A 53 12.83 -9.27 -0.45
CA GLU A 53 12.75 -8.67 0.88
C GLU A 53 12.42 -7.18 0.79
N LEU A 54 11.13 -6.87 0.71
CA LEU A 54 10.63 -5.51 0.55
C LEU A 54 10.01 -5.01 1.86
N ARG A 55 10.54 -3.91 2.39
CA ARG A 55 9.86 -3.18 3.46
C ARG A 55 8.64 -2.41 2.90
N PRO A 56 7.50 -2.38 3.62
CA PRO A 56 6.38 -1.53 3.24
C PRO A 56 6.81 -0.05 3.12
N LYS A 57 6.33 0.65 2.08
CA LYS A 57 6.65 2.06 1.84
C LYS A 57 5.65 2.94 2.58
N GLN A 58 6.15 3.89 3.39
CA GLN A 58 5.31 4.93 3.99
C GLN A 58 4.84 5.93 2.94
N GLU A 59 3.60 6.39 3.09
CA GLU A 59 3.09 7.54 2.35
C GLU A 59 3.85 8.81 2.75
N CYS A 60 4.04 9.72 1.79
CA CYS A 60 4.62 11.04 1.99
C CYS A 60 3.60 12.09 1.56
N ALA A 61 2.97 12.76 2.52
CA ALA A 61 1.86 13.68 2.28
C ALA A 61 2.14 14.81 1.26
N THR A 62 3.42 15.16 1.06
CA THR A 62 3.85 16.21 0.12
C THR A 62 4.04 15.71 -1.32
N ARG A 63 3.97 14.40 -1.57
CA ARG A 63 4.14 13.79 -2.90
C ARG A 63 2.93 12.95 -3.26
N TRP A 64 2.19 13.37 -4.28
CA TRP A 64 0.95 12.70 -4.70
C TRP A 64 1.17 11.24 -5.14
N ASN A 65 2.35 10.90 -5.69
CA ASN A 65 2.71 9.51 -6.05
C ASN A 65 2.97 8.60 -4.85
N SER A 66 3.15 9.15 -3.65
CA SER A 66 3.54 8.33 -2.50
C SER A 66 2.45 7.35 -2.07
N THR A 67 1.18 7.73 -2.20
CA THR A 67 0.04 6.84 -1.97
C THR A 67 0.05 5.70 -2.98
N PHE A 68 0.24 5.98 -4.27
CA PHE A 68 0.39 4.96 -5.30
C PHE A 68 1.53 3.98 -4.99
N TYR A 69 2.72 4.49 -4.68
CA TYR A 69 3.87 3.63 -4.38
C TYR A 69 3.70 2.81 -3.10
N MET A 70 3.01 3.33 -2.08
CA MET A 70 2.64 2.57 -0.89
C MET A 70 1.69 1.43 -1.23
N LEU A 71 0.63 1.72 -1.98
CA LEU A 71 -0.37 0.73 -2.42
C LEU A 71 0.26 -0.36 -3.29
N LYS A 72 1.07 0.03 -4.28
CA LYS A 72 1.80 -0.89 -5.17
C LYS A 72 2.71 -1.83 -4.38
N ARG A 73 3.48 -1.29 -3.42
CA ARG A 73 4.38 -2.10 -2.57
C ARG A 73 3.63 -3.10 -1.70
N ILE A 74 2.48 -2.70 -1.17
CA ILE A 74 1.64 -3.57 -0.34
C ILE A 74 1.03 -4.70 -1.17
N LEU A 75 0.64 -4.44 -2.43
CA LEU A 75 0.22 -5.49 -3.37
C LEU A 75 1.36 -6.46 -3.71
N GLU A 76 2.55 -5.95 -4.02
CA GLU A 76 3.74 -6.78 -4.31
C GLU A 76 4.09 -7.72 -3.14
N SER A 77 3.76 -7.32 -1.91
CA SER A 77 4.07 -8.09 -0.69
C SER A 77 2.82 -8.72 -0.06
N LYS A 78 1.70 -8.82 -0.79
CA LYS A 78 0.39 -9.21 -0.26
C LYS A 78 0.44 -10.49 0.58
N ASP A 79 0.93 -11.58 0.01
CA ASP A 79 0.92 -12.89 0.66
C ASP A 79 1.84 -12.92 1.90
N ALA A 80 3.03 -12.32 1.77
CA ALA A 80 3.96 -12.19 2.88
C ALA A 80 3.37 -11.34 4.03
N ILE A 81 2.65 -10.25 3.72
CA ILE A 81 2.00 -9.41 4.72
C ILE A 81 0.87 -10.16 5.41
N ILE A 82 -0.05 -10.78 4.66
CA ILE A 82 -1.16 -11.55 5.23
C ILE A 82 -0.62 -12.63 6.17
N SER A 83 0.35 -13.43 5.68
CA SER A 83 0.96 -14.48 6.49
C SER A 83 1.67 -13.93 7.73
N THR A 84 2.41 -12.83 7.60
CA THR A 84 3.15 -12.26 8.73
C THR A 84 2.21 -11.73 9.80
N LEU A 85 1.19 -10.95 9.41
CA LEU A 85 0.21 -10.39 10.35
C LEU A 85 -0.53 -11.48 11.12
N ALA A 86 -0.90 -12.57 10.45
CA ALA A 86 -1.53 -13.72 11.08
C ALA A 86 -0.60 -14.42 12.07
N VAL A 87 0.67 -14.66 11.69
CA VAL A 87 1.65 -15.37 12.53
C VAL A 87 1.98 -14.59 13.82
N ILE A 88 2.04 -13.27 13.76
CA ILE A 88 2.39 -12.43 14.93
C ILE A 88 1.15 -11.91 15.68
N ASN A 89 -0.05 -12.28 15.24
CA ASN A 89 -1.32 -11.78 15.76
C ASN A 89 -1.31 -10.24 15.88
N ALA A 90 -0.99 -9.57 14.78
CA ALA A 90 -0.75 -8.14 14.77
C ALA A 90 -2.00 -7.35 15.19
N PRO A 91 -1.86 -6.28 16.01
CA PRO A 91 -2.97 -5.45 16.46
C PRO A 91 -3.36 -4.41 15.39
N VAL A 92 -3.59 -4.85 14.15
CA VAL A 92 -4.03 -4.03 13.02
C VAL A 92 -5.15 -4.72 12.29
N ASP A 93 -6.08 -3.95 11.73
CA ASP A 93 -7.19 -4.49 10.95
C ASP A 93 -6.66 -5.22 9.71
N THR A 94 -7.17 -6.44 9.49
CA THR A 94 -6.89 -7.17 8.26
C THR A 94 -7.61 -6.53 7.08
N LEU A 95 -6.96 -6.54 5.91
CA LEU A 95 -7.58 -6.14 4.65
C LEU A 95 -8.47 -7.27 4.12
N SER A 96 -9.74 -6.96 3.86
CA SER A 96 -10.68 -7.89 3.21
C SER A 96 -10.31 -8.11 1.74
N GLN A 97 -10.91 -9.13 1.11
CA GLN A 97 -10.73 -9.35 -0.33
C GLN A 97 -11.12 -8.11 -1.16
N GLU A 98 -12.25 -7.48 -0.86
CA GLU A 98 -12.69 -6.23 -1.49
C GLU A 98 -11.65 -5.11 -1.30
N ASN A 99 -11.03 -5.01 -0.12
CA ASN A 99 -9.95 -4.03 0.08
C ASN A 99 -8.77 -4.30 -0.85
N TRP A 100 -8.37 -5.55 -1.06
CA TRP A 100 -7.30 -5.89 -2.00
C TRP A 100 -7.66 -5.59 -3.46
N GLU A 101 -8.91 -5.84 -3.85
CA GLU A 101 -9.42 -5.53 -5.19
C GLU A 101 -9.41 -4.02 -5.43
N THR A 102 -9.93 -3.23 -4.48
CA THR A 102 -9.88 -1.76 -4.52
C THR A 102 -8.45 -1.24 -4.65
N ILE A 103 -7.49 -1.78 -3.88
CA ILE A 103 -6.07 -1.35 -3.97
C ILE A 103 -5.53 -1.62 -5.38
N LYS A 104 -5.84 -2.78 -5.96
CA LYS A 104 -5.42 -3.16 -7.32
C LYS A 104 -6.01 -2.24 -8.38
N GLU A 105 -7.31 -1.96 -8.30
CA GLU A 105 -7.99 -1.04 -9.23
C GLU A 105 -7.41 0.36 -9.15
N VAL A 106 -7.19 0.89 -7.95
CA VAL A 106 -6.56 2.20 -7.75
C VAL A 106 -5.16 2.23 -8.35
N CYS A 107 -4.34 1.20 -8.12
CA CYS A 107 -3.00 1.13 -8.74
C CYS A 107 -3.08 1.14 -10.27
N ASN A 108 -3.98 0.35 -10.87
CA ASN A 108 -4.15 0.31 -12.33
C ASN A 108 -4.61 1.65 -12.91
N ILE A 109 -5.50 2.36 -12.20
CA ILE A 109 -5.97 3.68 -12.62
C ILE A 109 -4.84 4.71 -12.53
N LEU A 110 -4.01 4.65 -11.48
CA LEU A 110 -2.96 5.63 -11.23
C LEU A 110 -1.69 5.40 -12.05
N GLU A 111 -1.41 4.16 -12.47
CA GLU A 111 -0.20 3.78 -13.20
C GLU A 111 0.04 4.62 -14.47
N PRO A 112 -0.94 4.83 -15.37
CA PRO A 112 -0.76 5.68 -16.56
C PRO A 112 -0.50 7.17 -16.23
N PHE A 113 -0.88 7.65 -15.05
CA PHE A 113 -0.61 9.02 -14.64
C PHE A 113 0.81 9.16 -14.05
N GLU A 114 1.37 8.06 -13.54
CA GLU A 114 2.74 8.02 -13.05
C GLU A 114 3.73 8.07 -14.21
N GLU A 115 3.56 7.22 -15.23
CA GLU A 115 4.50 7.09 -16.37
C GLU A 115 4.71 8.39 -17.17
N VAL A 116 3.83 9.37 -17.00
CA VAL A 116 3.83 10.66 -17.70
C VAL A 116 4.46 11.78 -16.83
N THR A 117 4.91 11.47 -15.61
CA THR A 117 5.48 12.43 -14.63
C THR A 117 6.97 12.22 -14.43
#